data_AF-A0A5J5ACN5-F1
#
_entry.id   AF-A0A5J5ACN5-F1
#
_cell.length_a   1.000
_cell.length_b   1.000
_cell.length_c   1.000
_cell.angle_alpha   90.00
_cell.angle_beta   90.00
_cell.angle_gamma   90.00
#
_symmetry.space_group_name_H-M   'P 1'
#
loop_
_entity.id
_entity.type
_entity.pdbx_description
1 polymer ?
#
loop_
_entity_poly.entity_id
_entity_poly.type
_entity_poly.pdbx_seq_one_letter_code
_entity_poly.pdbx_strand_id
1 'polypeptide(L)'
;MCLTETLDEMVSNGILSPELAIQVLVQFDKSMTEALESQVKSKVTIKGHLHTYRFCDNVWTFILQDALFKSEDFQETVGRVKIVACDSKLLSQ
;
A
#
# COMPACT_ATOMS: atom_id res chain seq x y z
N MET A 1 -5.23 -2.98 7.74
CA MET A 1 -6.58 -2.92 8.34
C MET A 1 -6.55 -3.25 9.82
N CYS A 2 -5.71 -4.18 10.29
CA CYS A 2 -5.65 -4.50 11.73
C CYS A 2 -5.37 -3.28 12.64
N LEU A 3 -4.42 -2.41 12.27
CA LEU A 3 -4.11 -1.21 13.07
C LEU A 3 -5.32 -0.27 13.19
N THR A 4 -6.00 0.04 12.08
CA THR A 4 -7.17 0.91 12.08
C THR A 4 -8.31 0.31 12.89
N GLU A 5 -8.56 -1.00 12.76
CA GLU A 5 -9.59 -1.70 13.54
C GLU A 5 -9.31 -1.65 15.05
N THR A 6 -8.05 -1.87 15.46
CA THR A 6 -7.66 -1.76 16.87
C THR A 6 -7.80 -0.31 17.39
N LEU A 7 -7.39 0.68 16.61
CA LEU A 7 -7.54 2.08 16.99
C LEU A 7 -9.02 2.47 17.12
N ASP A 8 -9.88 2.02 16.19
CA ASP A 8 -11.32 2.26 16.24
C ASP A 8 -11.97 1.63 17.48
N GLU A 9 -11.56 0.42 17.86
CA GLU A 9 -12.00 -0.23 19.10
C GLU A 9 -11.55 0.55 20.34
N MET A 10 -10.29 0.99 20.39
CA MET A 10 -9.76 1.78 21.51
C MET A 10 -10.46 3.14 21.65
N VAL A 11 -10.79 3.78 20.52
CA VAL A 11 -11.58 5.03 20.51
C VAL A 11 -13.00 4.77 20.99
N SER A 12 -13.65 3.71 20.49
CA SER A 12 -15.02 3.33 20.87
C SER A 12 -15.14 3.02 22.37
N ASN A 13 -14.09 2.43 22.95
CA ASN A 13 -14.01 2.12 24.38
C ASN A 13 -13.56 3.32 25.25
N GLY A 14 -13.30 4.50 24.65
CA GLY A 14 -12.86 5.69 25.36
C GLY A 14 -11.42 5.63 25.89
N ILE A 15 -10.62 4.68 25.42
CA ILE A 15 -9.21 4.51 25.80
C ILE A 15 -8.33 5.57 25.12
N LEU A 16 -8.62 5.87 23.85
CA LEU A 16 -7.94 6.90 23.06
C LEU A 16 -8.93 7.95 22.57
N SER A 17 -8.47 9.19 22.41
CA SER A 17 -9.24 10.18 21.67
C SER A 17 -9.11 9.92 20.16
N PRO A 18 -10.11 10.33 19.35
CA PRO A 18 -10.02 10.25 17.90
C PRO A 18 -8.79 10.98 17.34
N GLU A 19 -8.42 12.13 17.91
CA GLU A 19 -7.27 12.92 17.47
C GLU A 19 -5.95 12.16 17.68
N LEU A 20 -5.81 11.47 18.81
CA LEU A 20 -4.63 10.66 19.10
C LEU A 20 -4.55 9.45 18.17
N ALA A 21 -5.67 8.80 17.87
CA ALA A 21 -5.72 7.70 16.90
C ALA A 21 -5.25 8.16 15.51
N ILE A 22 -5.66 9.34 15.06
CA ILE A 22 -5.19 9.95 13.80
C ILE A 22 -3.67 10.18 13.85
N GLN A 23 -3.12 10.68 14.96
CA GLN A 23 -1.68 10.87 15.10
C GLN A 23 -0.90 9.54 15.02
N VAL A 24 -1.45 8.46 15.57
CA VAL A 24 -0.85 7.12 15.44
C VAL A 24 -0.83 6.67 13.97
N LEU A 25 -1.89 6.90 13.21
CA LEU A 25 -1.93 6.58 11.78
C LEU A 25 -0.90 7.39 10.98
N VAL A 26 -0.79 8.69 11.24
CA VAL A 26 0.23 9.55 10.61
C VAL A 26 1.64 9.05 10.93
N GLN A 27 1.90 8.62 12.16
CA GLN A 27 3.19 8.07 12.53
C GLN A 27 3.45 6.71 11.87
N PHE A 28 2.42 5.88 11.75
CA PHE A 28 2.51 4.60 11.04
C PHE A 28 2.89 4.80 9.58
N ASP A 29 2.28 5.76 8.88
CA ASP A 29 2.59 6.04 7.47
C ASP A 29 4.07 6.41 7.28
N LYS A 30 4.63 7.23 8.18
CA LYS A 30 6.05 7.59 8.19
C LYS A 30 6.94 6.36 8.40
N SER A 31 6.67 5.60 9.46
CA SER A 31 7.47 4.42 9.81
C SER A 31 7.41 3.34 8.75
N MET A 32 6.26 3.14 8.09
CA MET A 32 6.11 2.19 7.00
C MET A 32 6.92 2.61 5.77
N THR A 33 6.87 3.90 5.41
CA THR A 33 7.66 4.44 4.29
C THR A 33 9.15 4.25 4.52
N GLU A 34 9.65 4.62 5.71
CA GLU A 34 11.06 4.44 6.09
C GLU A 34 11.47 2.96 6.08
N ALA A 35 10.63 2.07 6.58
CA ALA A 35 10.92 0.62 6.60
C ALA A 35 10.97 0.03 5.19
N LEU A 36 10.04 0.40 4.31
CA LEU A 36 10.04 -0.03 2.91
C LEU A 36 11.29 0.45 2.17
N GLU A 37 11.72 1.69 2.39
CA GLU A 37 12.90 2.26 1.72
C GLU A 37 14.22 1.65 2.24
N SER A 38 14.36 1.53 3.56
CA SER A 38 15.64 1.16 4.17
C SER A 38 15.84 -0.35 4.35
N GLN A 39 14.76 -1.12 4.49
CA GLN A 39 14.85 -2.54 4.86
C GLN A 39 14.48 -3.50 3.73
N VAL A 40 13.67 -3.09 2.76
CA VAL A 40 13.20 -3.98 1.68
C VAL A 40 14.08 -3.85 0.45
N LYS A 41 14.69 -4.97 0.04
CA LYS A 41 15.58 -5.04 -1.15
C LYS A 41 15.06 -5.96 -2.26
N SER A 42 14.04 -6.77 -1.95
CA SER A 42 13.47 -7.75 -2.86
C SER A 42 12.84 -7.07 -4.09
N LYS A 43 12.97 -7.70 -5.25
CA LYS A 43 12.42 -7.19 -6.51
C LYS A 43 11.41 -8.18 -7.06
N VAL A 44 10.29 -7.65 -7.55
CA VAL A 44 9.24 -8.44 -8.19
C VAL A 44 9.00 -7.89 -9.60
N THR A 45 8.89 -8.79 -10.57
CA THR A 45 8.47 -8.48 -11.94
C THR A 45 7.02 -8.89 -12.12
N ILE A 46 6.22 -8.02 -12.73
CA ILE A 46 4.81 -8.25 -13.02
C ILE A 46 4.62 -8.22 -14.54
N LYS A 47 3.99 -9.25 -15.11
CA LYS A 47 3.61 -9.32 -16.52
C LYS A 47 2.15 -9.74 -16.64
N GLY A 48 1.33 -9.02 -17.39
CA GLY A 48 -0.06 -9.39 -17.59
C GLY A 48 -0.71 -8.52 -18.68
N HIS A 49 -1.98 -8.78 -18.95
CA HIS A 49 -2.76 -8.01 -19.91
C HIS A 49 -3.38 -6.80 -19.25
N LEU A 50 -3.09 -5.60 -19.74
CA LEU A 50 -3.69 -4.37 -19.22
C LEU A 50 -5.17 -4.30 -19.62
N HIS A 51 -6.06 -4.34 -18.63
CA HIS A 51 -7.49 -4.20 -18.82
C HIS A 51 -7.93 -2.74 -18.84
N THR A 52 -7.49 -1.95 -17.86
CA THR A 52 -7.75 -0.50 -17.82
C THR A 52 -6.69 0.22 -16.97
N TYR A 53 -6.54 1.52 -17.19
CA TYR A 53 -5.67 2.39 -16.41
C TYR A 53 -6.34 3.74 -16.14
N ARG A 54 -5.89 4.41 -15.08
CA ARG A 54 -6.30 5.76 -14.71
C ARG A 54 -5.15 6.49 -14.04
N PHE A 55 -5.01 7.76 -14.36
CA PHE A 55 -4.19 8.69 -13.61
C PHE A 55 -5.05 9.84 -13.11
N CYS A 56 -5.06 10.07 -11.80
CA CYS A 56 -5.79 11.15 -11.14
C CYS A 56 -5.07 11.50 -9.84
N ASP A 57 -4.95 12.78 -9.50
CA ASP A 57 -4.33 13.28 -8.26
C ASP A 57 -2.96 12.65 -7.95
N ASN A 58 -2.11 12.52 -8.97
CA ASN A 58 -0.78 11.91 -8.88
C ASN A 58 -0.77 10.43 -8.45
N VAL A 59 -1.92 9.75 -8.58
CA VAL A 59 -2.07 8.32 -8.33
C VAL A 59 -2.38 7.61 -9.64
N TRP A 60 -1.52 6.65 -10.00
CA TRP A 60 -1.78 5.69 -11.05
C TRP A 60 -2.59 4.51 -10.50
N THR A 61 -3.61 4.10 -11.23
CA THR A 61 -4.32 2.84 -11.00
C THR A 61 -4.31 2.02 -12.28
N PHE A 62 -3.81 0.79 -12.21
CA PHE A 62 -3.86 -0.20 -13.29
C PHE A 62 -4.70 -1.40 -12.86
N ILE A 63 -5.45 -1.97 -13.79
CA ILE A 63 -6.07 -3.28 -13.61
C ILE A 63 -5.48 -4.21 -14.66
N LEU A 64 -4.82 -5.28 -14.23
CA LEU A 64 -4.28 -6.32 -15.10
C LEU A 64 -5.10 -7.60 -15.01
N GLN A 65 -5.16 -8.35 -16.10
CA GLN A 65 -5.70 -9.70 -16.20
C GLN A 65 -4.54 -10.69 -16.46
N ASP A 66 -4.68 -11.90 -15.92
CA ASP A 66 -3.69 -12.98 -16.04
C ASP A 66 -2.26 -12.53 -15.73
N ALA A 67 -2.10 -11.88 -14.57
CA ALA A 67 -0.86 -11.27 -14.14
C ALA A 67 0.07 -12.31 -13.51
N LEU A 68 1.22 -12.55 -14.14
CA LEU A 68 2.34 -13.32 -13.62
C LEU A 68 3.21 -12.42 -12.72
N PHE A 69 3.28 -12.77 -11.45
CA PHE A 69 4.22 -12.23 -10.47
C PHE A 69 5.43 -13.16 -10.38
N LYS A 70 6.63 -12.59 -10.50
CA LYS A 70 7.88 -13.34 -10.42
C LYS A 70 8.89 -12.63 -9.54
N SER A 71 9.41 -13.34 -8.55
CA SER A 71 10.55 -12.97 -7.70
C SER A 71 11.66 -14.02 -7.85
N GLU A 72 12.72 -13.91 -7.06
CA GLU A 72 13.77 -14.92 -6.96
C GLU A 72 13.23 -16.24 -6.38
N ASP A 73 12.34 -16.16 -5.39
CA ASP A 73 11.87 -17.31 -4.62
C ASP A 73 10.50 -17.86 -5.07
N PHE A 74 9.75 -17.10 -5.87
CA PHE A 74 8.39 -17.50 -6.25
C PHE A 74 7.99 -17.03 -7.65
N GLN A 75 7.03 -17.77 -8.20
CA GLN A 75 6.33 -17.43 -9.42
C GLN A 75 4.85 -17.82 -9.30
N GLU A 76 3.95 -16.86 -9.47
CA GLU A 76 2.51 -17.05 -9.29
C GLU A 76 1.72 -16.29 -10.36
N THR A 77 0.63 -16.89 -10.85
CA THR A 77 -0.29 -16.25 -11.79
C THR A 77 -1.59 -15.90 -11.08
N VAL A 78 -2.01 -14.64 -11.19
CA VAL A 78 -3.23 -14.10 -10.60
C VAL A 78 -4.19 -13.67 -11.72
N GLY A 79 -5.42 -14.17 -11.71
CA GLY A 79 -6.38 -13.89 -12.79
C GLY A 79 -6.74 -12.40 -12.95
N ARG A 80 -6.74 -11.62 -11.86
CA ARG A 80 -6.94 -10.17 -11.90
C ARG A 80 -6.24 -9.47 -10.75
N VAL A 81 -5.53 -8.38 -11.02
CA VAL A 81 -4.87 -7.55 -10.00
C VAL A 81 -5.12 -6.07 -10.24
N LYS A 82 -5.28 -5.30 -9.14
CA LYS A 82 -5.33 -3.84 -9.16
C LYS A 82 -4.03 -3.31 -8.55
N ILE A 83 -3.28 -2.52 -9.32
CA ILE A 83 -2.06 -1.85 -8.87
C ILE A 83 -2.40 -0.38 -8.64
N VAL A 84 -2.11 0.14 -7.45
CA VAL A 84 -2.24 1.56 -7.10
C VAL A 84 -0.86 2.07 -6.77
N ALA A 85 -0.39 3.09 -7.49
CA ALA A 85 0.95 3.65 -7.34
C ALA A 85 0.87 5.17 -7.17
N CYS A 86 1.38 5.67 -6.04
CA CYS A 86 1.51 7.09 -5.76
C CYS A 86 2.88 7.59 -6.24
N ASP A 87 2.96 8.85 -6.69
CA ASP A 87 4.25 9.48 -7.00
C ASP A 87 5.10 9.64 -5.72
N SER A 88 6.31 9.08 -5.73
CA SER A 88 7.24 9.14 -4.59
C SER A 88 7.75 10.56 -4.32
N LYS A 89 7.67 11.48 -5.28
CA LYS A 89 8.06 12.89 -5.10
C LYS A 89 7.18 13.63 -4.10
N LEU A 90 5.99 13.09 -3.81
CA LEU A 90 5.08 13.65 -2.81
C LEU A 90 5.45 13.27 -1.37
N LEU A 91 6.35 12.29 -1.19
CA LEU A 91 6.80 11.82 0.13
C LEU A 91 7.98 12.64 0.68
N SER A 92 8.62 13.45 -0.16
CA SER A 92 9.80 14.26 0.20
C SER A 92 9.48 15.74 0.47
N GLN A 93 8.20 16.10 0.64
CA GLN A 93 7.74 17.46 0.99
C GLN A 93 7.20 17.53 2.42
#